data_AF-A0A955WXK6-F1
#
_entry.id   AF-A0A955WXK6-F1
#
_cell.length_a   1.000
_cell.length_b   1.000
_cell.length_c   1.000
_cell.angle_alpha   90.00
_cell.angle_beta   90.00
_cell.angle_gamma   90.00
#
_symmetry.space_group_name_H-M   'P 1'
#
loop_
_entity.id
_entity.type
_entity.pdbx_description
1 polymer ?
#
loop_
_entity_poly.entity_id
_entity_poly.type
_entity_poly.pdbx_seq_one_letter_code
_entity_poly.pdbx_strand_id
1 'polypeptide(L)'
;LIGPGRWGTSDPWLGIPVAWHQIAGARAIVECKLAGIAVEPSQGTHFFQNMTSLGIGYFTPNPRLDTDIDWGWLETLSPDWEGQWVRHFRLEAPLEVIIDGRQSEGVILKRVRA
;
A
#
# COMPACT_ATOMS: atom_id res chain seq x y z
N LEU A 1 -4.75 1.40 0.02
CA LEU A 1 -4.17 1.63 -1.32
C LEU A 1 -3.00 0.68 -1.47
N ILE A 2 -2.92 -0.05 -2.56
CA ILE A 2 -1.84 -1.01 -2.82
C ILE A 2 -1.45 -0.91 -4.28
N GLY A 3 -0.16 -0.95 -4.58
CA GLY A 3 0.31 -0.92 -5.95
C GLY A 3 1.83 -1.01 -6.06
N PRO A 4 2.34 -1.22 -7.28
CA PRO A 4 3.74 -1.49 -7.53
C PRO A 4 4.59 -0.22 -7.49
N GLY A 5 5.77 -0.31 -6.86
CA GLY A 5 6.79 0.74 -6.82
C GLY A 5 6.49 1.90 -5.87
N ARG A 6 7.30 2.96 -5.98
CA ARG A 6 7.16 4.22 -5.23
C ARG A 6 5.94 5.00 -5.68
N TRP A 7 5.10 5.42 -4.75
CA TRP A 7 4.04 6.38 -5.01
C TRP A 7 4.57 7.81 -4.88
N GLY A 8 4.27 8.66 -5.87
CA GLY A 8 4.69 10.06 -5.87
C GLY A 8 6.10 10.29 -6.42
N THR A 9 6.67 9.31 -7.12
CA THR A 9 7.90 9.48 -7.90
C THR A 9 7.62 10.22 -9.20
N SER A 10 8.54 11.09 -9.62
CA SER A 10 8.51 11.68 -10.96
C SER A 10 9.11 10.74 -12.02
N ASP A 11 9.78 9.67 -11.60
CA ASP A 11 10.35 8.63 -12.48
C ASP A 11 9.38 7.44 -12.59
N PRO A 12 8.72 7.23 -13.74
CA PRO A 12 7.77 6.14 -13.96
C PRO A 12 8.39 4.74 -13.88
N TRP A 13 9.72 4.62 -14.02
CA TRP A 13 10.40 3.33 -13.87
C TRP A 13 10.48 2.86 -12.42
N LEU A 14 10.35 3.79 -11.47
CA LEU A 14 10.42 3.49 -10.04
C LEU A 14 9.05 3.31 -9.39
N GLY A 15 7.95 3.65 -10.08
CA GLY A 15 6.60 3.55 -9.54
C GLY A 15 5.59 4.49 -10.19
N ILE A 16 4.61 4.93 -9.42
CA ILE A 16 3.42 5.64 -9.93
C ILE A 16 3.53 7.14 -9.64
N PRO A 17 3.50 8.01 -10.67
CA PRO A 17 3.49 9.45 -10.48
C PRO A 17 2.12 9.91 -9.98
N VAL A 18 2.07 10.31 -8.71
CA VAL A 18 0.88 10.91 -8.10
C VAL A 18 1.25 12.13 -7.27
N ALA A 19 0.36 13.12 -7.23
CA ALA A 19 0.45 14.22 -6.29
C ALA A 19 -0.17 13.81 -4.94
N TRP A 20 0.33 14.39 -3.84
CA TRP A 20 -0.15 14.08 -2.48
C TRP A 20 -1.68 14.14 -2.33
N HIS A 21 -2.31 15.19 -2.85
CA HIS A 21 -3.76 15.39 -2.75
C HIS A 21 -4.58 14.28 -3.41
N GLN A 22 -3.99 13.51 -4.34
CA GLN A 22 -4.67 12.40 -5.01
C GLN A 22 -4.76 11.15 -4.14
N ILE A 23 -3.87 10.99 -3.15
CA ILE A 23 -3.78 9.79 -2.31
C ILE A 23 -3.87 10.07 -0.80
N ALA A 24 -3.97 11.35 -0.41
CA ALA A 24 -4.06 11.79 1.00
C ALA A 24 -5.27 11.20 1.76
N GLY A 25 -6.28 10.68 1.06
CA GLY A 25 -7.43 10.00 1.67
C GLY A 25 -7.13 8.59 2.17
N ALA A 26 -5.99 8.00 1.82
CA ALA A 26 -5.62 6.65 2.23
C ALA A 26 -5.35 6.57 3.75
N ARG A 27 -5.77 5.46 4.36
CA ARG A 27 -5.41 5.12 5.75
C ARG A 27 -4.23 4.15 5.85
N ALA A 28 -4.03 3.37 4.79
CA ALA A 28 -2.86 2.53 4.60
C ALA A 28 -2.45 2.53 3.13
N ILE A 29 -1.15 2.59 2.88
CA ILE A 29 -0.51 2.51 1.57
C ILE A 29 0.49 1.36 1.62
N VAL A 30 0.40 0.47 0.63
CA VAL A 30 1.29 -0.68 0.48
C VAL A 30 2.03 -0.54 -0.84
N GLU A 31 3.35 -0.44 -0.78
CA GLU A 31 4.22 -0.40 -1.95
C GLU A 31 4.73 -1.81 -2.26
N CYS A 32 4.14 -2.42 -3.27
CA CYS A 32 4.55 -3.73 -3.76
C CYS A 32 5.81 -3.60 -4.61
N LYS A 33 6.62 -4.66 -4.65
CA LYS A 33 7.76 -4.70 -5.56
C LYS A 33 7.32 -4.66 -7.03
N LEU A 34 8.05 -3.92 -7.85
CA LEU A 34 8.14 -4.21 -9.29
C LEU A 34 9.10 -5.40 -9.47
N ALA A 35 8.74 -6.36 -10.31
CA ALA A 35 9.65 -7.43 -10.70
C ALA A 35 10.94 -6.81 -11.29
N GLY A 36 12.09 -7.09 -10.65
CA GLY A 36 13.41 -6.63 -11.10
C GLY A 36 13.89 -5.27 -10.59
N ILE A 37 13.13 -4.55 -9.76
CA ILE A 37 13.53 -3.21 -9.27
C ILE A 37 13.52 -3.17 -7.74
N ALA A 38 14.70 -2.99 -7.14
CA ALA A 38 14.84 -2.69 -5.71
C ALA A 38 14.74 -1.18 -5.53
N VAL A 39 13.52 -0.70 -5.31
CA VAL A 39 13.25 0.72 -5.10
C VAL A 39 13.35 1.00 -3.59
N GLU A 40 14.28 1.85 -3.13
CA GLU A 40 14.27 2.26 -1.70
C GLU A 40 12.96 3.00 -1.38
N PRO A 41 12.31 2.86 -0.23
CA PRO A 41 11.09 3.63 0.06
C PRO A 41 11.32 5.15 0.02
N SER A 42 10.26 5.91 -0.24
CA SER A 42 10.27 7.38 -0.36
C SER A 42 10.59 8.07 0.99
N GLN A 43 11.86 8.14 1.38
CA GLN A 43 12.31 8.83 2.61
C GLN A 43 12.51 10.36 2.44
N GLY A 44 12.17 10.92 1.27
CA GLY A 44 12.34 12.34 0.92
C GLY A 44 11.26 13.29 1.44
N THR A 45 11.38 13.66 2.72
CA THR A 45 11.17 14.99 3.32
C THR A 45 9.79 15.70 3.36
N HIS A 46 8.80 15.47 2.49
CA HIS A 46 7.45 16.09 2.69
C HIS A 46 6.31 15.08 2.66
N PHE A 47 6.45 14.05 1.84
CA PHE A 47 5.51 12.96 1.74
C PHE A 47 5.51 12.09 3.00
N PHE A 48 6.70 11.72 3.49
CA PHE A 48 6.88 10.91 4.70
C PHE A 48 6.43 11.64 5.99
N GLN A 49 6.69 12.95 6.07
CA GLN A 49 6.21 13.77 7.20
C GLN A 49 4.69 13.83 7.25
N ASN A 50 4.02 13.93 6.10
CA ASN A 50 2.57 13.91 6.04
C ASN A 50 2.01 12.53 6.42
N MET A 51 2.62 11.44 5.94
CA MET A 51 2.16 10.09 6.28
C MET A 51 2.25 9.82 7.79
N THR A 52 3.37 10.17 8.42
CA THR A 52 3.54 10.03 9.86
C THR A 52 2.64 10.97 10.65
N SER A 53 2.49 12.23 10.23
CA SER A 53 1.65 13.22 10.93
C SER A 53 0.15 12.94 10.81
N LEU A 54 -0.31 12.28 9.74
CA LEU A 54 -1.72 11.97 9.49
C LEU A 54 -2.10 10.54 9.88
N GLY A 55 -1.18 9.79 10.50
CA GLY A 55 -1.41 8.42 10.94
C GLY A 55 -1.69 7.46 9.78
N ILE A 56 -1.10 7.71 8.60
CA ILE A 56 -1.21 6.82 7.45
C ILE A 56 -0.21 5.70 7.63
N GLY A 57 -0.70 4.47 7.67
CA GLY A 57 0.16 3.28 7.68
C GLY A 57 0.88 3.11 6.35
N TYR A 58 2.20 3.03 6.37
CA TYR A 58 3.01 2.84 5.17
C TYR A 58 3.77 1.53 5.26
N PHE A 59 3.50 0.63 4.31
CA PHE A 59 3.98 -0.75 4.33
C PHE A 59 4.82 -1.04 3.09
N THR A 60 5.97 -1.64 3.32
CA THR A 60 6.85 -2.19 2.28
C THR A 60 7.04 -3.68 2.57
N PRO A 61 6.20 -4.56 2.00
CA PRO A 61 6.31 -6.01 2.17
C PRO A 61 7.72 -6.50 1.86
N ASN A 62 8.16 -7.54 2.56
CA ASN A 62 9.51 -8.05 2.44
C ASN A 62 9.75 -8.55 1.02
N PRO A 63 10.73 -7.98 0.33
CA PRO A 63 11.01 -8.28 -1.06
C PRO A 63 11.50 -9.70 -1.36
N ARG A 64 11.74 -10.51 -0.33
CA ARG A 64 12.23 -11.90 -0.39
C ARG A 64 11.16 -12.92 0.02
N LEU A 65 10.04 -12.46 0.57
CA LEU A 65 8.95 -13.33 1.03
C LEU A 65 7.75 -13.12 0.10
N ASP A 66 7.35 -14.18 -0.58
CA ASP A 66 6.18 -14.15 -1.48
C ASP A 66 4.85 -14.29 -0.72
N THR A 67 4.91 -14.36 0.60
CA THR A 67 3.78 -14.66 1.51
C THR A 67 3.22 -13.43 2.22
N ASP A 68 3.79 -12.26 2.01
CA ASP A 68 3.43 -11.06 2.78
C ASP A 68 2.12 -10.42 2.31
N ILE A 69 1.65 -10.78 1.12
CA ILE A 69 0.36 -10.36 0.58
C ILE A 69 -0.41 -11.59 0.15
N ASP A 70 -1.64 -11.71 0.64
CA ASP A 70 -2.57 -12.76 0.21
C ASP A 70 -3.24 -12.38 -1.12
N TRP A 71 -2.48 -12.55 -2.21
CA TRP A 71 -2.94 -12.28 -3.57
C TRP A 71 -4.13 -13.15 -3.97
N GLY A 72 -4.14 -14.42 -3.56
CA GLY A 72 -5.23 -15.35 -3.85
C GLY A 72 -6.55 -14.85 -3.28
N TRP A 73 -6.56 -14.29 -2.07
CA TRP A 73 -7.74 -13.63 -1.53
C TRP A 73 -8.13 -12.36 -2.30
N LEU A 74 -7.18 -11.48 -2.62
CA LEU A 74 -7.47 -10.26 -3.39
C LEU A 74 -8.11 -10.58 -4.75
N GLU A 75 -7.67 -11.65 -5.41
CA GLU A 75 -8.19 -12.11 -6.70
C GLU A 75 -9.60 -12.71 -6.60
N THR A 76 -10.03 -13.14 -5.41
CA THR A 76 -11.42 -13.63 -5.19
C THR A 76 -12.43 -12.50 -5.02
N LEU A 77 -11.98 -11.27 -4.76
CA LEU A 77 -12.86 -10.13 -4.58
C LEU A 77 -13.44 -9.68 -5.91
N SER A 78 -14.75 -9.40 -5.93
CA SER A 78 -15.37 -8.73 -7.07
C SER A 78 -15.17 -7.21 -6.93
N PRO A 79 -14.62 -6.53 -7.95
CA PRO A 79 -14.45 -5.08 -7.89
C PRO A 79 -15.81 -4.37 -7.99
N ASP A 80 -16.00 -3.34 -7.17
CA ASP A 80 -17.11 -2.39 -7.32
C ASP A 80 -16.94 -1.57 -8.60
N TRP A 81 -15.69 -1.33 -8.99
CA TRP A 81 -15.32 -0.65 -10.22
C TRP A 81 -13.97 -1.14 -10.75
N GLU A 82 -13.87 -1.30 -12.06
CA GLU A 82 -12.65 -1.71 -12.76
C GLU A 82 -12.39 -0.77 -13.94
N GLY A 83 -11.20 -0.18 -13.96
CA GLY A 83 -10.66 0.57 -15.10
C GLY A 83 -9.45 -0.14 -15.69
N GLN A 84 -8.78 0.51 -16.64
CA GLN A 84 -7.65 -0.07 -17.36
C GLN A 84 -6.47 -0.47 -16.45
N TRP A 85 -6.20 0.32 -15.40
CA TRP A 85 -5.00 0.17 -14.56
C TRP A 85 -5.30 0.04 -13.07
N VAL A 86 -6.56 0.22 -12.67
CA VAL A 86 -6.97 0.32 -11.27
C VAL A 86 -8.26 -0.45 -11.07
N ARG A 87 -8.31 -1.24 -9.99
CA ARG A 87 -9.52 -1.85 -9.45
C ARG A 87 -9.85 -1.23 -8.11
N HIS A 88 -11.13 -0.96 -7.88
CA HIS A 88 -11.65 -0.48 -6.61
C HIS A 88 -12.58 -1.52 -6.02
N PHE A 89 -12.29 -1.93 -4.78
CA PHE A 89 -13.04 -2.95 -4.06
C PHE A 89 -13.65 -2.32 -2.81
N ARG A 90 -14.90 -2.70 -2.52
CA ARG A 90 -15.52 -2.42 -1.22
C ARG A 90 -15.64 -3.71 -0.43
N LEU A 91 -15.10 -3.68 0.78
CA LEU A 91 -15.17 -4.81 1.70
C LEU A 91 -16.39 -4.66 2.62
N GLU A 92 -17.03 -5.78 2.94
CA GLU A 92 -18.16 -5.81 3.89
C GLU A 92 -17.74 -5.51 5.34
N ALA A 93 -16.48 -5.77 5.66
CA ALA A 93 -15.86 -5.46 6.94
C ALA A 93 -14.55 -4.70 6.69
N PRO A 94 -14.22 -3.70 7.54
CA PRO A 94 -12.97 -2.98 7.40
C PRO A 94 -11.77 -3.89 7.66
N LEU A 95 -10.66 -3.63 6.97
CA LEU A 95 -9.37 -4.21 7.32
C LEU A 95 -8.85 -3.54 8.59
N GLU A 96 -8.17 -4.32 9.44
CA GLU A 96 -7.51 -3.84 10.64
C GLU A 96 -6.03 -3.60 10.35
N VAL A 97 -5.54 -2.40 10.69
CA VAL A 97 -4.16 -1.99 10.43
C VAL A 97 -3.46 -1.83 11.77
N ILE A 98 -2.44 -2.65 12.02
CA ILE A 98 -1.66 -2.66 13.27
C ILE A 98 -0.20 -2.36 12.92
N ILE A 99 0.41 -1.41 13.63
CA ILE A 99 1.79 -0.97 13.39
C ILE A 99 2.53 -0.91 14.72
N ASP A 100 3.66 -1.60 14.81
CA ASP A 100 4.66 -1.44 15.87
C ASP A 100 5.85 -0.64 15.32
N GLY A 101 5.83 0.68 15.59
CA GLY A 101 6.91 1.58 15.18
C GLY A 101 8.25 1.36 15.92
N ARG A 102 8.29 0.58 17.01
CA ARG A 102 9.52 0.25 17.74
C ARG A 102 10.27 -0.89 17.07
N GLN A 103 9.53 -1.86 16.54
CA GLN A 103 10.10 -3.02 15.83
C GLN A 103 10.11 -2.83 14.30
N SER A 104 9.52 -1.74 13.80
CA SER A 104 9.31 -1.51 12.36
C SER A 104 8.49 -2.63 11.70
N GLU A 105 7.54 -3.18 12.45
CA GLU A 105 6.65 -4.24 12.01
C GLU A 105 5.23 -3.71 11.85
N GLY A 106 4.45 -4.34 10.98
CA GLY A 106 3.04 -4.04 10.86
C GLY A 106 2.30 -5.07 10.03
N VAL A 107 1.00 -5.19 10.31
CA VAL A 107 0.12 -6.16 9.66
C VAL A 107 -1.20 -5.50 9.26
N ILE A 108 -1.75 -5.94 8.13
CA ILE A 108 -3.09 -5.59 7.68
C ILE A 108 -3.92 -6.87 7.71
N LEU A 109 -4.88 -6.96 8.63
CA LEU A 109 -5.64 -8.17 8.91
C LEU A 109 -7.05 -8.08 8.31
N LYS A 110 -7.50 -9.21 7.75
CA LYS A 110 -8.91 -9.41 7.39
C LYS A 110 -9.68 -9.58 8.70
N ARG A 111 -10.67 -8.75 8.95
CA ARG A 111 -11.55 -8.96 10.10
C ARG A 111 -12.48 -10.13 9.80
N VAL A 112 -12.23 -11.28 10.44
CA VAL A 112 -13.21 -12.37 10.47
C VAL A 112 -14.30 -11.93 11.44
N ARG A 113 -15.55 -11.80 10.97
CA ARG A 113 -16.67 -11.61 11.91
C ARG A 113 -16.72 -12.84 12.81
N ALA A 114 -16.63 -12.62 14.12
CA ALA A 114 -17.01 -13.61 15.13
C ALA A 114 -18.53 -13.78 15.15
#